data_AF-A0AAF0I4T0-F1
#
_entry.id   AF-A0AAF0I4T0-F1
#
_cell.length_a   1.000
_cell.length_b   1.000
_cell.length_c   1.000
_cell.angle_alpha   90.00
_cell.angle_beta   90.00
_cell.angle_gamma   90.00
#
_symmetry.space_group_name_H-M   'P 1'
#
loop_
_entity.id
_entity.type
_entity.pdbx_description
1 polymer ?
#
loop_
_entity_poly.entity_id
_entity_poly.type
_entity_poly.pdbx_seq_one_letter_code
_entity_poly.pdbx_strand_id
1 'polypeptide(L)'
;MKKISELTLLTDQSAIKWNYMGEAFLFSCSEADQILADESRDLIFVLDQKKNLPERLTIINAQGKILSSFSSPDGGAFYYMTVGSKKEVLVVCVFTEKFDGWSDWHFSFYPETNQLVRLSRAY
;
A
#
# COMPACT_ATOMS: atom_id res chain seq x y z
N MET A 1 11.25 -12.14 15.19
CA MET A 1 10.19 -11.30 15.79
C MET A 1 9.66 -10.39 14.71
N LYS A 2 8.32 -10.27 14.56
CA LYS A 2 7.74 -9.25 13.68
C LYS A 2 8.03 -7.88 14.30
N LYS A 3 8.61 -6.96 13.55
CA LYS A 3 8.97 -5.63 14.05
C LYS A 3 7.75 -4.70 14.10
N ILE A 4 6.91 -4.77 13.06
CA ILE A 4 5.58 -4.16 13.04
C ILE A 4 4.58 -5.23 13.50
N SER A 5 3.77 -4.90 14.49
CA SER A 5 2.73 -5.79 15.02
C SER A 5 1.43 -5.02 15.30
N GLU A 6 0.32 -5.74 15.40
CA GLU A 6 -0.99 -5.16 15.76
C GLU A 6 -1.46 -4.05 14.81
N LEU A 7 -1.07 -4.12 13.53
CA LEU A 7 -1.55 -3.19 12.51
C LEU A 7 -3.07 -3.36 12.34
N THR A 8 -3.82 -2.32 12.69
CA THR A 8 -5.28 -2.32 12.73
C THR A 8 -5.83 -1.00 12.18
N LEU A 9 -6.95 -1.10 11.47
CA LEU A 9 -7.69 0.07 10.99
C LEU A 9 -8.76 0.46 12.03
N LEU A 10 -8.70 1.71 12.47
CA LEU A 10 -9.70 2.34 13.34
C LEU A 10 -10.71 3.06 12.45
N THR A 11 -11.78 2.34 12.11
CA THR A 11 -12.83 2.82 11.19
C THR A 11 -13.62 4.01 11.74
N ASP A 12 -13.70 4.13 13.07
CA ASP A 12 -14.33 5.25 13.78
C ASP A 12 -13.51 6.55 13.68
N GLN A 13 -12.18 6.44 13.53
CA GLN A 13 -11.26 7.58 13.58
C GLN A 13 -10.59 7.90 12.25
N SER A 14 -10.88 7.14 11.19
CA SER A 14 -10.18 7.28 9.91
C SER A 14 -8.65 7.26 10.15
N ALA A 15 -8.19 6.26 10.89
CA ALA A 15 -6.81 6.18 11.33
C ALA A 15 -6.35 4.72 11.41
N ILE A 16 -5.05 4.51 11.29
CA ILE A 16 -4.42 3.21 11.46
C ILE A 16 -3.53 3.25 12.70
N LYS A 17 -3.52 2.15 13.44
CA LYS A 17 -2.69 1.97 14.62
C LYS A 17 -1.81 0.74 14.45
N TRP A 18 -0.57 0.83 14.91
CA TRP A 18 0.34 -0.32 14.97
C TRP A 18 1.35 -0.12 16.10
N ASN A 19 2.03 -1.21 16.46
CA ASN A 19 3.18 -1.16 17.34
C ASN A 19 4.46 -1.42 16.55
N TYR A 20 5.52 -0.68 16.88
CA TYR A 20 6.85 -0.88 16.36
C TYR A 20 7.86 -0.80 17.50
N MET A 21 8.67 -1.85 17.68
CA MET A 21 9.66 -1.95 18.76
C MET A 21 9.11 -1.71 20.18
N GLY A 22 7.82 -2.02 20.40
CA GLY A 22 7.16 -1.83 21.70
C GLY A 22 6.51 -0.45 21.90
N GLU A 23 6.66 0.47 20.94
CA GLU A 23 5.98 1.76 20.95
C GLU A 23 4.75 1.72 20.03
N ALA A 24 3.67 2.37 20.45
CA ALA A 24 2.43 2.47 19.68
C ALA A 24 2.44 3.74 18.81
N PHE A 25 2.08 3.58 17.54
CA PHE A 25 1.99 4.66 16.56
C PHE A 25 0.57 4.75 16.01
N LEU A 26 0.19 5.96 15.62
CA LEU A 26 -1.11 6.28 15.04
C LEU A 26 -0.89 7.15 13.80
N PHE A 27 -1.60 6.84 12.71
CA PHE A 27 -1.58 7.62 11.48
C PHE A 27 -2.99 7.86 10.98
N SER A 28 -3.36 9.13 10.76
CA SER A 28 -4.67 9.49 10.23
C SER A 28 -4.70 9.39 8.71
N CYS A 29 -5.72 8.74 8.16
CA CYS A 29 -5.91 8.50 6.73
C CYS A 29 -7.40 8.62 6.37
N SER A 30 -7.72 9.27 5.27
CA SER A 30 -9.11 9.53 4.90
C SER A 30 -9.72 8.31 4.21
N GLU A 31 -10.69 7.64 4.84
CA GLU A 31 -11.42 6.50 4.24
C GLU A 31 -10.48 5.41 3.70
N ALA A 32 -9.71 4.79 4.61
CA ALA A 32 -8.83 3.69 4.23
C ALA A 32 -9.64 2.49 3.71
N ASP A 33 -9.24 2.01 2.55
CA ASP A 33 -9.76 0.79 1.95
C ASP A 33 -9.00 -0.43 2.43
N GLN A 34 -7.67 -0.37 2.38
CA GLN A 34 -6.82 -1.48 2.76
C GLN A 34 -5.49 -0.99 3.33
N ILE A 35 -4.99 -1.76 4.29
CA ILE A 35 -3.70 -1.53 4.93
C ILE A 35 -2.91 -2.83 4.93
N LEU A 36 -1.62 -2.76 4.61
CA LEU A 36 -0.72 -3.92 4.71
C LEU A 36 0.65 -3.49 5.21
N ALA A 37 1.24 -4.33 6.05
CA ALA A 37 2.62 -4.18 6.48
C ALA A 37 3.55 -4.94 5.53
N ASP A 38 4.60 -4.26 5.07
CA ASP A 38 5.74 -4.86 4.42
C ASP A 38 6.80 -5.21 5.46
N GLU A 39 6.77 -6.45 5.92
CA GLU A 39 7.69 -6.94 6.96
C GLU A 39 9.14 -7.00 6.46
N SER A 40 9.37 -7.09 5.15
CA SER A 40 10.71 -7.19 4.58
C SER A 40 11.45 -5.84 4.59
N ARG A 41 10.69 -4.74 4.55
CA ARG A 41 11.21 -3.37 4.40
C ARG A 41 10.84 -2.44 5.56
N ASP A 42 10.13 -2.92 6.58
CA ASP A 42 9.63 -2.12 7.70
C ASP A 42 8.77 -0.93 7.23
N LEU A 43 7.89 -1.18 6.25
CA LEU A 43 6.98 -0.19 5.66
C LEU A 43 5.52 -0.58 5.92
N ILE A 44 4.63 0.40 5.90
CA ILE A 44 3.18 0.20 5.90
C ILE A 44 2.61 0.91 4.68
N PHE A 45 1.77 0.20 3.96
CA PHE A 45 1.07 0.68 2.78
C PHE A 45 -0.39 0.91 3.13
N VAL A 46 -0.92 2.04 2.70
CA VAL A 46 -2.30 2.45 2.95
C VAL A 46 -2.92 2.85 1.62
N LEU A 47 -3.93 2.10 1.18
CA LEU A 47 -4.85 2.53 0.13
C LEU A 47 -6.01 3.25 0.80
N ASP A 48 -6.27 4.48 0.37
CA ASP A 48 -7.32 5.32 0.96
C ASP A 48 -7.99 6.22 -0.08
N GLN A 49 -8.89 7.09 0.41
CA GLN A 49 -9.75 7.96 -0.41
C GLN A 49 -10.64 7.17 -1.39
N LYS A 50 -11.18 6.04 -0.91
CA LYS A 50 -11.99 5.18 -1.76
C LYS A 50 -13.37 5.80 -2.02
N LYS A 51 -13.63 6.10 -3.29
CA LYS A 51 -15.01 6.33 -3.77
C LYS A 51 -15.60 5.04 -4.33
N ASN A 52 -15.12 4.64 -5.51
CA ASN A 52 -15.40 3.33 -6.11
C ASN A 52 -14.19 2.41 -5.94
N LEU A 53 -13.02 2.93 -6.29
CA LEU A 53 -11.70 2.33 -6.09
C LEU A 53 -10.83 3.31 -5.30
N PRO A 54 -9.75 2.83 -4.64
CA PRO A 54 -8.81 3.71 -3.94
C PRO A 54 -8.15 4.69 -4.90
N GLU A 55 -8.05 5.95 -4.50
CA GLU A 55 -7.48 7.02 -5.33
C GLU A 55 -6.04 7.35 -4.92
N ARG A 56 -5.64 6.97 -3.71
CA ARG A 56 -4.33 7.28 -3.15
C ARG A 56 -3.69 6.06 -2.49
N LEU A 57 -2.39 5.91 -2.75
CA LEU A 57 -1.50 5.03 -2.01
C LEU A 57 -0.54 5.87 -1.18
N THR A 58 -0.57 5.72 0.14
CA THR A 58 0.42 6.31 1.04
C THR A 58 1.35 5.23 1.57
N ILE A 59 2.65 5.50 1.56
CA ILE A 59 3.68 4.62 2.11
C ILE A 59 4.32 5.34 3.29
N ILE A 60 4.21 4.71 4.46
CA ILE A 60 4.82 5.20 5.69
C ILE A 60 5.90 4.21 6.16
N ASN A 61 6.93 4.73 6.82
CA ASN A 61 7.86 3.85 7.53
C ASN A 61 7.23 3.37 8.85
N ALA A 62 7.89 2.41 9.50
CA ALA A 62 7.41 1.85 10.75
C ALA A 62 7.29 2.85 11.92
N GLN A 63 7.93 4.02 11.85
CA GLN A 63 7.76 5.10 12.84
C GLN A 63 6.67 6.12 12.47
N GLY A 64 5.91 5.88 11.40
CA GLY A 64 4.76 6.70 11.01
C GLY A 64 5.11 7.92 10.17
N LYS A 65 6.36 8.05 9.73
CA LYS A 65 6.76 9.08 8.75
C LYS A 65 6.29 8.66 7.36
N ILE A 66 5.55 9.55 6.69
CA ILE A 66 5.24 9.41 5.27
C ILE A 66 6.54 9.49 4.48
N LEU A 67 6.82 8.43 3.72
CA LEU A 67 7.91 8.40 2.74
C LEU A 67 7.42 8.89 1.39
N SER A 68 6.23 8.45 0.99
CA SER A 68 5.70 8.66 -0.36
C SER A 68 4.19 8.66 -0.37
N SER A 69 3.62 9.37 -1.35
CA SER A 69 2.20 9.30 -1.69
C SER A 69 2.08 9.27 -3.21
N PHE A 70 1.25 8.37 -3.72
CA PHE A 70 1.06 8.16 -5.16
C PHE A 70 -0.42 8.21 -5.52
N SER A 71 -0.72 8.79 -6.68
CA SER A 71 -1.95 8.54 -7.41
C SER A 71 -1.80 7.25 -8.22
N SER A 72 -2.92 6.69 -8.70
CA SER A 72 -2.87 5.53 -9.59
C SER A 72 -2.11 5.84 -10.89
N PRO A 73 -1.52 4.82 -11.53
CA PRO A 73 -0.86 5.01 -12.82
C PRO A 73 -1.83 5.53 -13.89
N ASP A 74 -1.31 6.26 -14.88
CA ASP A 74 -2.12 6.79 -15.98
C ASP A 74 -2.87 5.66 -16.71
N GLY A 75 -4.17 5.86 -16.92
CA GLY A 75 -5.05 4.87 -17.55
C GLY A 75 -5.40 3.66 -16.67
N GLY A 76 -4.96 3.66 -15.41
CA GLY A 76 -5.24 2.62 -14.43
C GLY A 76 -5.79 3.15 -13.12
N ALA A 77 -6.27 2.23 -12.30
CA ALA A 77 -6.77 2.49 -10.95
C ALA A 77 -6.10 1.53 -9.96
N PHE A 78 -5.87 1.98 -8.73
CA PHE A 78 -5.54 1.05 -7.65
C PHE A 78 -6.73 0.13 -7.40
N TYR A 79 -6.47 -1.15 -7.18
CA TYR A 79 -7.53 -2.12 -6.94
C TYR A 79 -7.44 -2.74 -5.55
N TYR A 80 -6.33 -3.42 -5.25
CA TYR A 80 -6.03 -3.94 -3.92
C TYR A 80 -4.52 -4.13 -3.77
N MET A 81 -4.09 -4.55 -2.59
CA MET A 81 -2.73 -4.92 -2.24
C MET A 81 -2.68 -6.36 -1.75
N THR A 82 -1.57 -7.01 -2.00
CA THR A 82 -1.28 -8.37 -1.54
C THR A 82 0.15 -8.47 -1.03
N VAL A 83 0.44 -9.53 -0.29
CA VAL A 83 1.80 -9.82 0.19
C VAL A 83 2.44 -10.85 -0.73
N GLY A 84 3.54 -10.47 -1.35
CA GLY A 84 4.34 -11.33 -2.21
C GLY A 84 5.10 -12.41 -1.44
N SER A 85 5.74 -13.31 -2.19
CA SER A 85 6.50 -14.44 -1.62
C SER A 85 7.69 -14.02 -0.74
N LYS A 86 8.24 -12.81 -0.94
CA LYS A 86 9.33 -12.26 -0.13
C LYS A 86 8.81 -11.41 1.04
N LYS A 87 7.52 -11.49 1.33
CA LYS A 87 6.81 -10.68 2.34
C LYS A 87 6.80 -9.18 2.03
N GLU A 88 7.01 -8.84 0.76
CA GLU A 88 6.87 -7.50 0.26
C GLU A 88 5.41 -7.20 -0.07
N VAL A 89 4.97 -5.97 0.15
CA VAL A 89 3.65 -5.55 -0.34
C VAL A 89 3.74 -5.27 -1.84
N LEU A 90 2.82 -5.88 -2.58
CA LEU A 90 2.56 -5.63 -3.99
C LEU A 90 1.23 -4.90 -4.14
N VAL A 91 1.21 -3.89 -4.99
CA VAL A 91 0.00 -3.11 -5.31
C VAL A 91 -0.52 -3.60 -6.65
N VAL A 92 -1.77 -4.02 -6.69
CA VAL A 92 -2.44 -4.43 -7.93
C VAL A 92 -3.18 -3.22 -8.49
N CYS A 93 -2.84 -2.87 -9.72
CA CYS A 93 -3.56 -1.86 -10.49
C CYS A 93 -4.29 -2.54 -11.65
N VAL A 94 -5.51 -2.06 -11.92
CA VAL A 94 -6.34 -2.49 -13.05
C VAL A 94 -6.38 -1.40 -14.10
N PHE A 95 -6.35 -1.78 -15.37
CA PHE A 95 -6.33 -0.86 -16.51
C PHE A 95 -7.48 -1.18 -17.45
N THR A 96 -8.14 -0.13 -17.95
CA THR A 96 -9.22 -0.27 -18.93
C THR A 96 -8.69 -0.81 -20.27
N GLU A 97 -7.51 -0.35 -20.67
CA GLU A 97 -6.81 -0.84 -21.84
C GLU A 97 -5.85 -1.97 -21.46
N LYS A 98 -5.78 -3.00 -22.30
CA LYS A 98 -4.87 -4.13 -22.10
C LYS A 98 -3.48 -3.76 -22.57
N PHE A 99 -2.50 -3.87 -21.68
CA PHE A 99 -1.08 -3.85 -22.04
C PHE A 99 -0.62 -5.30 -22.20
N ASP A 100 -0.02 -5.64 -23.34
CA ASP A 100 0.44 -6.99 -23.66
C ASP A 100 -0.64 -8.09 -23.46
N GLY A 101 -1.91 -7.73 -23.67
CA GLY A 101 -3.06 -8.64 -23.50
C GLY A 101 -3.62 -8.76 -22.08
N TRP A 102 -3.04 -8.05 -21.10
CA TRP A 102 -3.44 -8.09 -19.68
C TRP A 102 -3.94 -6.72 -19.19
N SER A 103 -5.00 -6.73 -18.38
CA SER A 103 -5.54 -5.52 -17.75
C SER A 103 -4.96 -5.27 -16.35
N ASP A 104 -4.48 -6.31 -15.68
CA ASP A 104 -4.15 -6.21 -14.25
C ASP A 104 -2.66 -6.46 -14.04
N TRP A 105 -2.03 -5.65 -13.21
CA TRP A 105 -0.59 -5.65 -13.04
C TRP A 105 -0.18 -5.44 -11.59
N HIS A 106 0.82 -6.19 -11.15
CA HIS A 106 1.51 -5.99 -9.88
C HIS A 106 2.55 -4.87 -10.00
N PHE A 107 2.56 -3.99 -9.01
CA PHE A 107 3.55 -2.95 -8.80
C PHE A 107 4.26 -3.15 -7.48
N SER A 108 5.54 -2.79 -7.40
CA SER A 108 6.28 -2.71 -6.15
C SER A 108 6.91 -1.34 -5.99
N PHE A 109 6.99 -0.90 -4.74
CA PHE A 109 7.66 0.33 -4.38
C PHE A 109 9.17 0.12 -4.25
N TYR A 110 9.95 1.05 -4.80
CA TYR A 110 11.40 1.10 -4.68
C TYR A 110 11.79 2.34 -3.86
N PRO A 111 12.15 2.19 -2.57
CA PRO A 111 12.47 3.32 -1.71
C PRO A 111 13.63 4.18 -2.22
N GLU A 112 14.65 3.54 -2.81
CA GLU A 112 15.86 4.21 -3.31
C GLU A 112 15.58 5.24 -4.40
N THR A 113 14.61 4.95 -5.27
CA THR A 113 14.21 5.84 -6.37
C THR A 113 12.89 6.55 -6.11
N ASN A 114 12.22 6.23 -5.00
CA ASN A 114 10.88 6.69 -4.66
C ASN A 114 9.86 6.46 -5.79
N GLN A 115 9.81 5.24 -6.33
CA GLN A 115 8.98 4.90 -7.49
C GLN A 115 8.13 3.66 -7.26
N LEU A 116 6.93 3.64 -7.84
CA LEU A 116 6.16 2.43 -8.09
C LEU A 116 6.52 1.88 -9.46
N VAL A 117 7.05 0.66 -9.49
CA VAL A 117 7.51 0.00 -10.72
C VAL A 117 6.62 -1.19 -11.01
N ARG A 118 6.11 -1.27 -12.25
CA ARG A 118 5.35 -2.41 -12.76
C ARG A 118 6.25 -3.64 -12.85
N LEU A 119 5.81 -4.76 -12.28
CA LEU A 119 6.60 -5.99 -12.22
C LEU A 119 6.09 -7.06 -13.19
N SER A 120 4.86 -7.52 -13.00
CA SER A 120 4.29 -8.65 -13.71
C SER A 120 2.78 -8.54 -13.79
N ARG A 121 2.16 -9.33 -14.67
CA ARG A 121 0.70 -9.47 -14.69
C ARG A 121 0.16 -9.89 -13.33
N ALA A 122 -1.05 -9.44 -13.03
CA ALA A 122 -1.90 -10.02 -12.01
C ALA A 122 -2.95 -10.88 -12.72
N TYR A 123 -3.04 -12.15 -12.31
CA TYR A 123 -3.84 -13.22 -12.93
C TYR A 123 -3.34 -13.71 -14.29
#